data_AF-A0A7S0BKR8-F1
#
_entry.id   AF-A0A7S0BKR8-F1
#
_cell.length_a   1.000
_cell.length_b   1.000
_cell.length_c   1.000
_cell.angle_alpha   90.00
_cell.angle_beta   90.00
_cell.angle_gamma   90.00
#
_symmetry.space_group_name_H-M   'P 1'
#
loop_
_entity.id
_entity.type
_entity.pdbx_description
1 polymer ?
#
loop_
_entity_poly.entity_id
_entity_poly.type
_entity_poly.pdbx_seq_one_letter_code
_entity_poly.pdbx_strand_id
1 'polypeptide(L)'
;NFVTDARKPLCKPQIVLMDGNDNVLLYAASWWDRSRYEQVMGGKQNVVVWEKILTSKLEIARRIEKFHFGYNDELEDLFGRRGPFWGREYCFKIGKVPMARFYEVFSPVLDKQLGEMTVPTDLGGEP
;
A
#
# COMPACT_ATOMS: atom_id res chain seq x y z
N ASN A 1 -11.29 -11.66 -12.43
CA ASN A 1 -9.85 -11.93 -12.26
C ASN A 1 -9.06 -10.69 -12.64
N PHE A 2 -8.35 -10.09 -11.68
CA PHE A 2 -7.41 -9.01 -11.95
C PHE A 2 -6.12 -9.65 -12.42
N VAL A 3 -5.85 -9.57 -13.73
CA VAL A 3 -4.57 -9.98 -14.30
C VAL A 3 -3.97 -8.70 -14.87
N THR A 4 -2.96 -8.15 -14.18
CA THR A 4 -2.01 -7.24 -14.81
C THR A 4 -1.31 -8.05 -15.89
N ASP A 5 -1.48 -7.70 -17.16
CA ASP A 5 -0.74 -8.35 -18.24
C ASP A 5 0.75 -8.02 -18.06
N ALA A 6 1.53 -9.01 -17.61
CA ALA A 6 2.96 -8.88 -17.35
C ALA A 6 3.77 -8.46 -18.60
N ARG A 7 3.16 -8.50 -19.79
CA ARG A 7 3.77 -8.08 -21.06
C ARG A 7 3.65 -6.57 -21.32
N LYS A 8 2.87 -5.83 -20.53
CA LYS A 8 2.76 -4.37 -20.65
C LYS A 8 3.75 -3.66 -19.73
N PRO A 9 4.32 -2.51 -20.12
CA PRO A 9 5.16 -1.72 -19.25
C PRO A 9 4.43 -1.36 -17.96
N LEU A 10 4.94 -1.85 -16.83
CA LEU A 10 4.41 -1.55 -15.51
C LEU A 10 5.10 -0.31 -14.94
N CYS A 11 4.32 0.57 -14.32
CA CYS A 11 4.86 1.60 -13.42
C CYS A 11 4.74 1.09 -11.98
N LYS A 12 5.85 1.13 -11.23
CA LYS A 12 5.92 0.71 -9.83
C LYS A 12 6.40 1.84 -8.92
N PRO A 13 5.60 2.88 -8.68
CA PRO A 13 5.96 3.88 -7.69
C PRO A 13 5.98 3.23 -6.30
N GLN A 14 6.99 3.62 -5.52
CA GLN A 14 7.16 3.25 -4.13
C GLN A 14 7.20 4.54 -3.33
N ILE A 15 6.49 4.56 -2.21
CA ILE A 15 6.42 5.72 -1.33
C ILE A 15 6.59 5.31 0.12
N VAL A 16 7.07 6.26 0.89
CA VAL A 16 7.12 6.20 2.34
C VAL A 16 6.26 7.35 2.85
N LEU A 17 5.27 7.03 3.67
CA LEU A 17 4.45 8.02 4.36
C LEU A 17 5.07 8.30 5.72
N MET A 18 5.35 9.57 6.00
CA MET A 18 5.90 10.02 7.28
C MET A 18 4.93 10.99 7.95
N ASP A 19 4.95 11.04 9.29
CA ASP A 19 4.29 12.10 10.04
C ASP A 19 5.15 13.39 10.05
N GLY A 20 4.67 14.43 10.75
CA GLY A 20 5.40 15.70 10.88
C GLY A 20 6.63 15.65 11.79
N ASN A 21 6.95 14.49 12.38
CA ASN A 21 8.07 14.26 13.29
C ASN A 21 9.05 13.21 12.71
N ASP A 22 9.06 13.02 11.38
CA ASP A 22 9.89 12.04 10.67
C ASP A 22 9.67 10.57 11.08
N ASN A 23 8.56 10.24 11.75
CA ASN A 23 8.21 8.85 11.96
C ASN A 23 7.66 8.27 10.67
N VAL A 24 8.26 7.17 10.21
CA VAL A 24 7.71 6.41 9.10
C VAL A 24 6.45 5.68 9.56
N LEU A 25 5.32 6.01 8.94
CA LEU A 25 4.00 5.45 9.24
C LEU A 25 3.67 4.25 8.35
N LEU A 26 4.06 4.29 7.08
CA LEU A 26 3.71 3.25 6.11
C LEU A 26 4.65 3.26 4.91
N TYR A 27 4.96 2.06 4.43
CA TYR A 27 5.53 1.82 3.11
C TYR A 27 4.45 1.37 2.15
N ALA A 28 4.45 1.91 0.92
CA ALA A 28 3.56 1.42 -0.13
C ALA A 28 4.24 1.26 -1.47
N ALA A 29 3.86 0.21 -2.16
CA ALA A 29 4.13 0.00 -3.57
C ALA A 29 2.81 -0.15 -4.33
N SER A 30 2.78 0.29 -5.58
CA SER A 30 1.64 0.02 -6.44
C SER A 30 2.08 -0.35 -7.83
N TRP A 31 1.24 -1.10 -8.55
CA TRP A 31 1.52 -1.58 -9.90
C TRP A 31 0.42 -1.12 -10.83
N TRP A 32 0.84 -0.41 -11.87
CA TRP A 32 -0.04 0.22 -12.85
C TRP A 32 0.35 -0.17 -14.26
N ASP A 33 -0.63 -0.22 -15.15
CA ASP A 33 -0.35 -0.03 -16.58
C ASP A 33 0.21 1.39 -16.81
N ARG A 34 1.36 1.51 -17.48
CA ARG A 34 2.04 2.80 -17.68
C ARG A 34 1.14 3.86 -18.31
N SER A 35 0.35 3.52 -19.33
CA SER A 35 -0.52 4.50 -20.02
C SER A 35 -1.58 5.07 -19.07
N ARG A 36 -2.10 4.23 -18.17
CA ARG A 36 -3.07 4.64 -17.16
C ARG A 36 -2.45 5.46 -16.05
N TYR A 37 -1.25 5.07 -15.62
CA TYR A 37 -0.49 5.85 -14.67
C TYR A 37 -0.27 7.28 -15.18
N GLU A 38 0.19 7.42 -16.43
CA GLU A 38 0.41 8.72 -17.06
C GLU A 38 -0.88 9.53 -17.21
N GLN A 39 -1.99 8.87 -17.58
CA GLN A 39 -3.31 9.51 -17.66
C GLN A 39 -3.79 10.06 -16.30
N VAL A 40 -3.60 9.31 -15.21
CA VAL A 40 -4.05 9.73 -13.86
C VAL A 40 -3.12 10.77 -13.25
N MET A 41 -1.80 10.59 -13.39
CA MET A 41 -0.83 11.49 -12.76
C MET A 41 -0.57 12.76 -13.58
N GLY A 42 -0.88 12.75 -14.88
CA GLY A 42 -0.64 13.89 -15.78
C GLY A 42 0.84 14.29 -15.85
N GLY A 43 1.74 13.30 -15.77
CA GLY A 43 3.19 13.52 -15.78
C GLY A 43 3.80 14.11 -14.49
N LYS A 44 2.99 14.35 -13.45
CA LYS A 44 3.47 14.90 -12.17
C LYS A 44 4.03 13.81 -11.26
N GLN A 45 5.17 14.08 -10.65
CA GLN A 45 5.75 13.24 -9.59
C GLN A 45 5.28 13.75 -8.21
N ASN A 46 5.36 12.91 -7.18
CA ASN A 46 5.02 13.25 -5.78
C ASN A 46 3.59 13.75 -5.54
N VAL A 47 2.65 13.39 -6.41
CA VAL A 47 1.24 13.70 -6.18
C VAL A 47 0.61 12.60 -5.34
N VAL A 48 -0.13 12.98 -4.30
CA VAL A 48 -0.96 12.05 -3.55
C VAL A 48 -2.00 11.48 -4.50
N VAL A 49 -1.84 10.20 -4.85
CA VAL A 49 -2.69 9.47 -5.79
C VAL A 49 -4.17 9.65 -5.45
N TRP A 50 -4.49 9.66 -4.15
CA TRP A 50 -5.85 9.83 -3.64
C TRP A 50 -6.47 11.20 -3.92
N GLU A 51 -5.70 12.30 -3.87
CA GLU A 51 -6.22 13.64 -4.15
C GLU A 51 -6.67 13.74 -5.61
N LYS A 52 -5.85 13.25 -6.54
CA LYS A 52 -6.20 13.22 -7.97
C LYS A 52 -7.43 12.38 -8.25
N ILE A 53 -7.53 11.24 -7.58
CA ILE A 53 -8.66 10.35 -7.73
C ILE A 53 -9.95 10.98 -7.19
N LEU A 54 -9.95 11.60 -6.01
CA LEU A 54 -11.14 12.21 -5.41
C LEU A 54 -11.68 13.38 -6.25
N THR A 55 -10.79 14.16 -6.88
CA THR A 55 -11.19 15.25 -7.76
C THR A 55 -11.86 14.79 -9.07
N SER A 56 -11.71 13.51 -9.46
CA SER A 56 -12.23 12.99 -10.73
C SER A 56 -13.74 12.68 -10.74
N LYS A 57 -14.43 12.74 -9.58
CA LYS A 57 -15.86 12.37 -9.41
C LYS A 57 -16.24 10.97 -9.91
N LEU A 58 -15.26 10.10 -10.15
CA LEU A 58 -15.49 8.75 -10.64
C LEU A 58 -15.94 7.84 -9.50
N GLU A 59 -16.79 6.85 -9.81
CA GLU A 59 -17.12 5.80 -8.85
C GLU A 59 -15.86 4.96 -8.57
N ILE A 60 -15.47 4.94 -7.31
CA ILE A 60 -14.25 4.34 -6.84
C ILE A 60 -14.59 3.10 -6.03
N ALA A 61 -14.10 1.95 -6.48
CA ALA A 61 -14.20 0.71 -5.72
C ALA A 61 -12.80 0.24 -5.31
N ARG A 62 -12.61 0.07 -4.01
CA ARG A 62 -11.46 -0.65 -3.43
C ARG A 62 -11.93 -2.03 -3.03
N ARG A 63 -11.22 -3.06 -3.47
CA ARG A 63 -11.44 -4.42 -2.98
C ARG A 63 -10.13 -4.92 -2.40
N ILE A 64 -10.13 -5.15 -1.09
CA ILE A 64 -9.04 -5.83 -0.39
C ILE A 64 -8.99 -7.27 -0.88
N GLU A 65 -7.81 -7.71 -1.28
CA GLU A 65 -7.56 -9.04 -1.82
C GLU A 65 -6.85 -9.91 -0.79
N LYS A 66 -5.90 -9.36 -0.04
CA LYS A 66 -5.13 -10.08 0.99
C LYS A 66 -4.72 -9.20 2.15
N PHE A 67 -4.50 -9.85 3.28
CA PHE A 67 -3.80 -9.32 4.43
C PHE A 67 -2.53 -10.14 4.67
N HIS A 68 -1.52 -9.49 5.22
CA HIS A 68 -0.23 -10.07 5.56
C HIS A 68 0.07 -9.74 7.01
N PHE A 69 0.68 -10.68 7.71
CA PHE A 69 1.21 -10.48 9.05
C PHE A 69 2.51 -11.27 9.16
N GLY A 70 3.62 -10.60 9.48
CA GLY A 70 4.91 -11.26 9.54
C GLY A 70 6.08 -10.29 9.73
N TYR A 71 7.29 -10.81 9.61
CA TYR A 71 8.54 -10.10 9.88
C TYR A 71 9.32 -9.87 8.58
N ASN A 72 10.08 -8.79 8.53
CA ASN A 72 10.92 -8.45 7.39
C ASN A 72 12.01 -7.44 7.78
N ASP A 73 13.27 -7.84 7.68
CA ASP A 73 14.42 -7.04 8.14
C ASP A 73 14.52 -5.67 7.46
N GLU A 74 14.28 -5.59 6.14
CA GLU A 74 14.32 -4.32 5.40
C GLU A 74 13.26 -3.32 5.90
N LEU A 75 12.09 -3.84 6.29
CA LEU A 75 11.02 -3.04 6.87
C LEU A 75 11.31 -2.68 8.33
N GLU A 76 12.02 -3.51 9.08
CA GLU A 76 12.50 -3.15 10.42
C GLU A 76 13.46 -1.97 10.37
N ASP A 77 14.41 -2.02 9.43
CA ASP A 77 15.35 -0.92 9.18
C ASP A 77 14.63 0.35 8.72
N LEU A 78 13.68 0.22 7.79
CA LEU A 78 12.91 1.36 7.28
C LEU A 78 12.05 2.02 8.37
N PHE A 79 11.38 1.22 9.20
CA PHE A 79 10.50 1.74 10.26
C PHE A 79 11.25 2.09 11.54
N GLY A 80 12.51 1.67 11.69
CA GLY A 80 13.27 1.78 12.93
C GLY A 80 12.63 1.01 14.08
N ARG A 81 11.82 -0.01 13.78
CA ARG A 81 11.00 -0.78 14.73
C ARG A 81 10.90 -2.21 14.28
N ARG A 82 11.08 -3.13 15.23
CA ARG A 82 10.88 -4.56 14.98
C ARG A 82 9.42 -4.86 14.64
N GLY A 83 9.23 -5.86 13.80
CA GLY A 83 7.90 -6.40 13.49
C GLY A 83 7.26 -7.11 14.69
N PRO A 84 6.12 -7.79 14.47
CA PRO A 84 5.54 -8.08 13.17
C PRO A 84 4.85 -6.86 12.52
N PHE A 85 4.70 -6.91 11.20
CA PHE A 85 4.04 -5.87 10.41
C PHE A 85 2.74 -6.38 9.82
N TRP A 86 1.71 -5.53 9.90
CA TRP A 86 0.52 -5.71 9.09
C TRP A 86 0.75 -5.16 7.69
N GLY A 87 0.37 -5.95 6.69
CA GLY A 87 0.31 -5.51 5.31
C GLY A 87 -1.03 -5.83 4.67
N ARG A 88 -1.36 -5.13 3.59
CA ARG A 88 -2.54 -5.43 2.77
C ARG A 88 -2.26 -5.28 1.29
N GLU A 89 -2.89 -6.15 0.52
CA GLU A 89 -3.01 -6.00 -0.92
C GLU A 89 -4.45 -5.64 -1.26
N TYR A 90 -4.64 -4.62 -2.08
CA TYR A 90 -5.94 -4.31 -2.63
C TYR A 90 -5.85 -3.87 -4.08
N CYS A 91 -6.96 -4.02 -4.77
CA CYS A 91 -7.11 -3.57 -6.14
C CYS A 91 -7.98 -2.31 -6.16
N PHE A 92 -7.58 -1.40 -7.04
CA PHE A 92 -8.26 -0.14 -7.26
C PHE A 92 -8.99 -0.19 -8.61
N LYS A 93 -10.29 0.15 -8.61
CA LYS A 93 -11.09 0.27 -9.84
C LYS A 93 -11.72 1.64 -9.96
N ILE A 94 -11.79 2.11 -11.20
CA ILE A 94 -12.63 3.23 -11.63
C ILE A 94 -13.73 2.64 -12.49
N GLY A 95 -14.98 2.67 -12.00
CA GLY A 95 -16.08 1.91 -12.58
C GLY A 95 -15.74 0.42 -12.70
N LYS A 96 -15.86 -0.15 -13.91
CA LYS A 96 -15.54 -1.58 -14.18
C LYS A 96 -14.06 -1.82 -14.52
N VAL A 97 -13.24 -0.77 -14.55
CA VAL A 97 -11.90 -0.83 -15.14
C VAL A 97 -10.83 -0.98 -14.04
N PRO A 98 -10.00 -2.04 -14.07
CA PRO A 98 -8.93 -2.25 -13.08
C PRO A 98 -7.79 -1.24 -13.28
N MET A 99 -7.55 -0.38 -12.31
CA MET A 99 -6.55 0.69 -12.42
C MET A 99 -5.18 0.26 -11.93
N ALA A 100 -5.11 -0.23 -10.70
CA ALA A 100 -3.84 -0.61 -10.08
C ALA A 100 -4.03 -1.67 -8.98
N ARG A 101 -2.95 -2.38 -8.67
CA ARG A 101 -2.82 -3.11 -7.41
C ARG A 101 -1.93 -2.30 -6.47
N PHE A 102 -2.27 -2.30 -5.19
CA PHE A 102 -1.51 -1.68 -4.13
C PHE A 102 -1.08 -2.74 -3.12
N TYR A 103 0.12 -2.56 -2.60
CA TYR A 103 0.67 -3.25 -1.45
C TYR A 103 1.08 -2.19 -0.45
N GLU A 104 0.54 -2.28 0.75
CA GLU A 104 0.80 -1.34 1.84
C GLU A 104 1.24 -2.12 3.07
N VAL A 105 2.27 -1.62 3.76
CA VAL A 105 2.75 -2.15 5.03
C VAL A 105 2.78 -1.05 6.07
N PHE A 106 2.20 -1.32 7.23
CA PHE A 106 2.02 -0.37 8.31
C PHE A 106 3.13 -0.50 9.35
N SER A 107 3.68 0.64 9.76
CA SER A 107 4.67 0.70 10.83
C SER A 107 4.03 0.41 12.20
N PRO A 108 4.70 -0.32 13.10
CA PRO A 108 4.24 -0.57 14.48
C PRO A 108 4.04 0.71 15.30
N VAL A 109 4.53 1.86 14.84
CA VAL A 109 4.24 3.14 15.49
C VAL A 109 2.75 3.46 15.54
N LEU A 110 1.96 2.87 14.62
CA LEU A 110 0.52 3.08 14.49
C LEU A 110 -0.32 2.27 15.48
N ASP A 111 0.27 1.37 16.26
CA ASP A 111 -0.45 0.50 17.21
C ASP A 111 -1.28 1.32 18.22
N LYS A 112 -0.76 2.46 18.65
CA LYS A 112 -1.49 3.34 19.59
C LYS A 112 -2.79 3.88 18.99
N GLN A 113 -2.85 4.04 17.68
CA GLN A 113 -3.99 4.61 16.95
C GLN A 113 -4.90 3.52 16.38
N LEU A 114 -4.36 2.34 16.06
CA LEU A 114 -5.10 1.22 15.45
C LEU A 114 -5.55 0.17 16.48
N GLY A 115 -5.09 0.27 17.73
CA GLY A 115 -5.26 -0.74 18.77
C GLY A 115 -4.01 -1.61 18.91
N GLU A 116 -3.77 -2.15 20.12
CA GLU A 116 -2.59 -2.97 20.39
C GLU A 116 -2.52 -4.17 19.42
N MET A 117 -1.37 -4.34 18.79
CA MET A 117 -1.07 -5.53 18.00
C MET A 117 -0.91 -6.72 18.94
N THR A 118 -2.00 -7.46 19.14
CA THR A 118 -1.92 -8.75 19.83
C THR A 118 -1.49 -9.81 18.81
N VAL A 119 -0.33 -10.42 19.05
CA VAL A 119 0.04 -11.64 18.33
C VAL A 119 -0.89 -12.75 18.81
N PRO A 120 -1.68 -13.40 17.94
CA PRO A 120 -2.49 -14.54 18.34
C PRO A 120 -1.58 -15.62 18.92
N THR A 121 -1.79 -15.97 20.18
CA THR A 121 -0.95 -16.92 20.93
C THR A 121 -1.05 -18.36 20.38
N ASP A 122 -1.98 -18.61 19.46
CA ASP A 122 -2.25 -19.90 18.81
C ASP A 122 -1.45 -20.14 17.53
N LEU A 123 -0.65 -19.17 17.06
CA LEU A 123 0.20 -19.30 15.87
C LEU A 123 1.70 -19.45 16.22
N GLY A 124 2.04 -20.34 17.16
CA GLY A 124 3.29 -21.12 17.24
C GLY A 124 4.66 -20.48 16.95
N GLY A 125 4.80 -19.15 16.95
CA GLY A 125 6.08 -18.46 16.78
C GLY A 125 6.74 -18.30 18.14
N GLU A 126 7.77 -19.09 18.42
CA GLU A 126 8.63 -18.89 19.59
C GLU A 126 9.31 -17.50 19.55
N PRO A 127 9.57 -16.90 20.73
CA PRO A 127 10.07 -15.53 20.89
C PRO A 127 11.50 -15.30 20.38
#